data_AF-K1RZE3-F1
#
_entry.id   AF-K1RZE3-F1
#
_cell.length_a   1.000
_cell.length_b   1.000
_cell.length_c   1.000
_cell.angle_alpha   90.00
_cell.angle_beta   90.00
_cell.angle_gamma   90.00
#
_symmetry.space_group_name_H-M   'P 1'
#
loop_
_entity.id
_entity.type
_entity.pdbx_description
1 polymer ?
#
loop_
_entity_poly.entity_id
_entity_poly.type
_entity_poly.pdbx_seq_one_letter_code
_entity_poly.pdbx_strand_id
1 'polypeptide(L)'
;MEEKIRLAVFGQKRLSREGGIEIVVKELCTRMAQNGCDITCYNRAGHHVSGAEYDKTIEYDGIRQKVVPTIEKKGARDIIGS
;
A
#
# COMPACT_ATOMS: atom_id res chain seq x y z
N MET A 1 21.67 -0.36 -19.36
CA MET A 1 20.90 -0.98 -18.27
C MET A 1 19.45 -0.62 -18.54
N GLU A 2 18.62 -1.60 -18.84
CA GLU A 2 17.20 -1.37 -19.14
C GLU A 2 16.55 -0.76 -17.89
N GLU A 3 15.78 0.34 -18.03
CA GLU A 3 15.15 0.97 -16.87
C GLU A 3 14.13 0.01 -16.25
N LYS A 4 14.30 -0.28 -14.96
CA LYS A 4 13.32 -1.06 -14.21
C LYS A 4 11.97 -0.34 -14.19
N ILE A 5 10.91 -1.08 -14.52
CA ILE A 5 9.53 -0.58 -14.43
C ILE A 5 9.21 -0.33 -12.95
N ARG A 6 8.74 0.89 -12.65
CA ARG A 6 8.31 1.31 -11.31
C ARG A 6 6.79 1.25 -11.20
N LEU A 7 6.28 0.50 -10.24
CA LEU A 7 4.84 0.28 -10.04
C LEU A 7 4.39 0.88 -8.70
N ALA A 8 3.36 1.72 -8.75
CA ALA A 8 2.71 2.29 -7.58
C ALA A 8 1.32 1.65 -7.40
N VAL A 9 1.07 1.05 -6.25
CA VAL A 9 -0.14 0.26 -5.99
C VAL A 9 -1.01 0.90 -4.93
N PHE A 10 -2.27 1.15 -5.29
CA PHE A 10 -3.32 1.75 -4.47
C PHE A 10 -4.60 0.90 -4.56
N GLY A 11 -5.50 1.06 -3.59
CA GLY A 11 -6.83 0.41 -3.58
C GLY A 11 -6.95 -0.73 -2.57
N GLN A 12 -5.84 -1.27 -2.08
CA GLN A 12 -5.80 -2.15 -0.91
C GLN A 12 -5.94 -1.34 0.39
N LYS A 13 -6.62 -1.88 1.40
CA LYS A 13 -6.72 -1.20 2.70
C LYS A 13 -5.38 -1.30 3.42
N ARG A 14 -4.86 -2.52 3.58
CA ARG A 14 -3.54 -2.85 4.13
C ARG A 14 -3.11 -4.22 3.64
N LEU A 15 -1.84 -4.42 3.32
CA LEU A 15 -1.33 -5.75 2.95
C LEU A 15 -1.31 -6.76 4.11
N SER A 16 -1.57 -6.33 5.35
CA SER A 16 -1.66 -7.19 6.54
C SER A 16 -3.00 -7.90 6.73
N ARG A 17 -4.02 -7.57 5.94
CA ARG A 17 -5.35 -8.21 6.02
C ARG A 17 -5.45 -9.33 4.98
N GLU A 18 -6.18 -10.39 5.32
CA GLU A 18 -6.49 -11.50 4.40
C GLU A 18 -7.82 -11.28 3.66
N GLY A 19 -8.09 -10.04 3.23
CA GLY A 19 -9.21 -9.78 2.34
C GLY A 19 -8.90 -10.24 0.92
N GLY A 20 -9.93 -10.52 0.11
CA GLY A 20 -9.72 -11.03 -1.26
C GLY A 20 -8.90 -10.08 -2.13
N ILE A 21 -9.06 -8.76 -1.97
CA ILE A 21 -8.27 -7.75 -2.67
C ILE A 21 -6.81 -7.83 -2.23
N GLU A 22 -6.57 -7.89 -0.92
CA GLU A 22 -5.22 -7.94 -0.35
C GLU A 22 -4.44 -9.18 -0.79
N ILE A 23 -5.10 -10.35 -0.84
CA ILE A 23 -4.50 -11.60 -1.33
C ILE A 23 -4.07 -11.45 -2.79
N VAL A 24 -4.97 -10.94 -3.64
CA VAL A 24 -4.68 -10.75 -5.08
C VAL A 24 -3.56 -9.74 -5.30
N VAL A 25 -3.60 -8.60 -4.59
CA VAL A 25 -2.57 -7.55 -4.70
C VAL A 25 -1.22 -8.09 -4.24
N LYS A 26 -1.17 -8.86 -3.15
CA LYS A 26 0.06 -9.49 -2.67
C LYS A 26 0.66 -10.43 -3.71
N GLU A 27 -0.15 -11.31 -4.30
CA GLU A 27 0.29 -12.27 -5.31
C GLU A 27 0.83 -11.57 -6.56
N LEU A 28 0.11 -10.56 -7.07
CA LEU A 28 0.53 -9.79 -8.24
C LEU A 28 1.84 -9.03 -7.98
N CYS A 29 1.95 -8.36 -6.83
CA CYS A 29 3.16 -7.62 -6.49
C CYS A 29 4.37 -8.55 -6.36
N THR A 30 4.19 -9.73 -5.76
CA THR A 30 5.28 -10.70 -5.58
C THR A 30 5.82 -11.16 -6.94
N ARG A 31 4.94 -11.54 -7.88
CA ARG A 31 5.33 -11.95 -9.24
C ARG A 31 6.01 -10.82 -10.01
N MET A 32 5.51 -9.60 -9.90
CA MET A 32 6.08 -8.44 -10.59
C MET A 32 7.46 -8.06 -10.02
N ALA A 33 7.66 -8.18 -8.70
CA ALA A 33 8.95 -7.95 -8.05
C ALA A 33 9.98 -9.02 -8.48
N GLN A 34 9.57 -10.28 -8.56
CA GLN A 34 10.38 -11.38 -9.11
C GLN A 34 10.77 -11.16 -10.58
N ASN A 35 9.88 -10.54 -11.36
CA ASN A 35 10.15 -10.14 -12.74
C ASN A 35 11.01 -8.86 -12.86
N GLY A 36 11.52 -8.33 -11.74
CA GLY A 36 12.45 -7.21 -11.73
C GLY A 36 11.81 -5.82 -11.66
N CYS A 37 10.50 -5.72 -11.40
CA CYS A 37 9.84 -4.43 -11.19
C CYS A 37 10.13 -3.88 -9.79
N ASP A 38 10.25 -2.56 -9.67
CA ASP A 38 10.33 -1.87 -8.38
C ASP A 38 8.93 -1.47 -7.93
N ILE A 39 8.42 -2.12 -6.88
CA ILE A 39 7.03 -1.96 -6.45
C ILE A 39 6.94 -1.15 -5.16
N THR A 40 6.01 -0.20 -5.13
CA THR A 40 5.63 0.53 -3.92
C THR A 40 4.12 0.45 -3.69
N CYS A 41 3.73 -0.17 -2.57
CA CYS A 41 2.35 -0.23 -2.12
C CYS A 41 2.08 0.89 -1.10
N TYR A 42 1.06 1.70 -1.38
CA TYR A 42 0.67 2.82 -0.52
C TYR A 42 -0.53 2.44 0.33
N ASN A 43 -0.28 2.24 1.63
CA ASN A 43 -1.31 1.88 2.60
C ASN A 43 -1.88 3.14 3.25
N ARG A 44 -3.19 3.22 3.42
CA ARG A 44 -3.81 4.34 4.14
C ARG A 44 -3.50 4.25 5.63
N ALA A 45 -3.07 5.37 6.22
CA ALA A 45 -2.94 5.50 7.67
C ALA A 45 -4.32 5.51 8.33
N GLY A 46 -4.43 4.81 9.44
CA GLY A 46 -5.63 4.77 10.29
C GLY A 46 -5.46 3.68 11.34
N HIS A 47 -6.34 3.63 12.33
CA HIS A 47 -6.38 2.53 13.30
C HIS A 47 -7.29 1.40 12.81
N HIS A 48 -6.87 0.17 13.07
CA HIS A 48 -7.75 -0.96 12.86
C HIS A 48 -8.86 -0.93 13.91
N VAL A 49 -10.12 -0.97 13.47
CA VAL A 49 -11.27 -1.03 14.39
C VAL A 49 -11.25 -2.26 15.31
N SER A 50 -10.49 -3.30 14.94
CA SER A 50 -10.30 -4.52 15.73
C SER A 50 -9.04 -4.53 16.60
N GLY A 51 -8.32 -3.41 16.76
CA GLY A 51 -7.20 -3.30 17.72
C GLY A 51 -5.84 -2.94 17.10
N ALA A 52 -4.98 -2.29 17.91
CA ALA A 52 -3.67 -1.76 17.49
C ALA A 52 -2.65 -2.84 17.08
N GLU A 53 -2.87 -4.09 17.47
CA GLU A 53 -2.04 -5.23 17.07
C GLU A 53 -2.04 -5.47 15.54
N TYR A 54 -3.10 -5.04 14.85
CA TYR A 54 -3.25 -5.14 13.40
C TYR A 54 -2.72 -3.91 12.64
N ASP A 55 -2.17 -2.92 13.34
CA ASP A 55 -1.52 -1.74 12.75
C ASP A 55 -0.07 -2.00 12.33
N LYS A 56 0.46 -3.20 12.59
CA LYS A 56 1.81 -3.59 12.17
C LYS A 56 1.92 -3.62 10.65
N THR A 57 2.94 -2.95 10.14
CA THR A 57 3.34 -3.06 8.73
C THR A 57 4.09 -4.39 8.58
N ILE A 58 3.58 -5.29 7.74
CA ILE A 58 4.27 -6.53 7.39
C ILE A 58 5.16 -6.20 6.21
N GLU A 59 6.48 -6.33 6.34
CA GLU A 59 7.37 -6.17 5.19
C GLU A 59 7.33 -7.41 4.30
N TYR A 60 7.33 -7.22 2.98
CA TYR A 60 7.41 -8.30 2.00
C TYR A 60 8.67 -8.11 1.16
N ASP A 61 9.42 -9.19 0.95
CA ASP A 61 10.65 -9.14 0.17
C ASP A 61 10.38 -8.63 -1.25
N GLY A 62 11.11 -7.59 -1.65
CA GLY A 62 10.98 -6.96 -2.96
C GLY A 62 9.79 -6.00 -3.12
N ILE A 63 8.97 -5.78 -2.09
CA ILE A 63 7.83 -4.86 -2.14
C ILE A 63 7.99 -3.77 -1.08
N ARG A 64 8.18 -2.52 -1.53
CA ARG A 64 8.23 -1.37 -0.63
C ARG A 64 6.83 -1.01 -0.16
N GLN A 65 6.67 -0.75 1.13
CA GLN A 65 5.42 -0.22 1.67
C GLN A 65 5.59 1.19 2.21
N LYS A 66 4.62 2.04 1.91
CA LYS A 66 4.54 3.41 2.43
C LYS A 66 3.18 3.64 3.05
N VAL A 67 3.16 4.14 4.28
CA VAL A 67 1.93 4.56 4.93
C VAL A 67 1.66 6.02 4.57
N VAL A 68 0.48 6.30 4.04
CA VAL A 68 0.04 7.64 3.61
C VAL A 68 -0.94 8.19 4.65
N PRO A 69 -0.66 9.35 5.27
CA PRO A 69 -1.53 9.93 6.28
C PRO A 69 -2.90 10.30 5.68
N THR A 70 -3.97 10.00 6.41
CA THR A 70 -5.30 10.54 6.08
C THR A 70 -5.44 11.90 6.75
N ILE A 71 -5.87 12.92 6.00
CA ILE A 71 -6.23 14.21 6.57
C ILE A 71 -7.63 14.12 7.17
N GLU A 72 -7.73 14.08 8.50
CA GLU A 72 -9.01 14.00 9.22
C GLU A 72 -9.63 15.39 9.45
N LYS A 73 -9.78 16.18 8.37
CA LYS A 73 -10.52 17.45 8.40
C LYS A 73 -11.77 17.32 7.52
N LYS A 74 -12.96 17.44 8.12
CA LYS A 74 -14.21 17.63 7.37
C LYS A 74 -14.06 18.89 6.51
N GLY A 75 -14.06 18.75 5.18
CA GLY A 75 -14.02 19.89 4.25
C GLY A 75 -12.69 20.21 3.56
N ALA A 76 -11.70 19.33 3.60
CA ALA A 76 -10.37 19.52 2.98
C ALA A 76 -10.34 19.43 1.43
N ARG A 77 -11.33 19.98 0.72
CA ARG A 77 -11.31 20.03 -0.77
C ARG A 77 -10.19 20.93 -1.32
N ASP A 78 -9.68 21.87 -0.53
CA ASP A 78 -8.65 22.84 -0.97
C ASP A 78 -7.19 22.34 -0.90
N ILE A 79 -6.95 21.15 -0.34
CA ILE A 79 -5.56 20.67 -0.12
C ILE A 79 -4.98 20.00 -1.38
N ILE A 80 -5.84 19.66 -2.35
CA ILE A 80 -5.47 19.04 -3.62
C ILE A 80 -5.92 19.96 -4.75
N GLY A 81 -5.36 21.17 -4.84
CA GLY A 81 -5.57 22.06 -5.98
C GLY A 81 -5.57 23.56 -5.65
N SER A 82 -4.39 24.15 -5.66
CA SER A 82 -4.11 25.49 -6.22
C SER A 82 -2.71 25.45 -6.83
#